data_AF-A0AAN9GNX6-F1
#
_entry.id   AF-A0AAN9GNX6-F1
#
_cell.length_a   1.000
_cell.length_b   1.000
_cell.length_c   1.000
_cell.angle_alpha   90.00
_cell.angle_beta   90.00
_cell.angle_gamma   90.00
#
_symmetry.space_group_name_H-M   'P 1'
#
loop_
_entity.id
_entity.type
_entity.pdbx_description
1 polymer ?
#
loop_
_entity_poly.entity_id
_entity_poly.type
_entity_poly.pdbx_seq_one_letter_code
_entity_poly.pdbx_strand_id
1 'polypeptide(L)'
;MQTHISFIIKTCFFHLRRIASIRRYLTHDACVKLVVSLIFSRLDYCNSLLAGLPASSIHGLQRVQNAAARLTLRKKKRDHITPLLRSLHWLPVNTRISYKLSTLVYKCLNDSAPEYLQSSLDLYSQPSDRPLRSAADPLRLHIPHSKLASAGQRAFPSAGNVLCERCFLCV
;
A
#
# COMPACT_ATOMS: atom_id res chain seq x y z
N MET A 1 12.89 6.19 8.98
CA MET A 1 11.96 5.95 7.85
C MET A 1 12.37 6.66 6.56
N GLN A 2 12.62 7.97 6.56
CA GLN A 2 13.00 8.69 5.32
C GLN A 2 14.31 8.18 4.70
N THR A 3 15.29 7.81 5.53
CA THR A 3 16.57 7.18 5.11
C THR A 3 16.33 5.85 4.39
N HIS A 4 15.49 5.00 4.95
CA HIS A 4 15.09 3.72 4.37
C HIS A 4 14.37 3.89 3.02
N ILE A 5 13.39 4.81 2.94
CA ILE A 5 12.68 5.12 1.69
C ILE A 5 13.68 5.61 0.62
N SER A 6 14.59 6.50 1.01
CA SER A 6 15.64 7.01 0.11
C SER A 6 16.56 5.89 -0.38
N PHE A 7 16.93 4.96 0.49
CA PHE A 7 17.72 3.78 0.13
C PHE A 7 16.98 2.87 -0.85
N ILE A 8 15.70 2.55 -0.59
CA ILE A 8 14.87 1.76 -1.52
C ILE A 8 14.80 2.44 -2.89
N ILE A 9 14.50 3.74 -2.93
CA ILE A 9 14.39 4.49 -4.18
C ILE A 9 15.71 4.43 -4.96
N LYS A 10 16.85 4.65 -4.29
CA LYS A 10 18.18 4.55 -4.91
C LYS A 10 18.42 3.16 -5.50
N THR A 11 18.14 2.11 -4.74
CA THR A 11 18.32 0.72 -5.15
C THR A 11 17.39 0.35 -6.31
N CYS A 12 16.12 0.76 -6.29
CA CYS A 12 15.19 0.52 -7.38
C CYS A 12 15.62 1.24 -8.66
N PHE A 13 16.09 2.49 -8.58
CA PHE A 13 16.62 3.19 -9.75
C PHE A 13 17.90 2.55 -10.29
N PHE A 14 18.76 2.01 -9.40
CA PHE A 14 19.92 1.22 -9.82
C PHE A 14 19.50 -0.01 -10.64
N HIS A 15 18.54 -0.80 -10.15
CA HIS A 15 18.01 -1.95 -10.89
C HIS A 15 17.33 -1.54 -12.21
N LEU A 16 16.54 -0.45 -12.21
CA LEU A 16 15.92 0.07 -13.42
C LEU A 16 16.95 0.42 -14.50
N ARG A 17 18.06 1.05 -14.14
CA ARG A 17 19.13 1.37 -15.10
C ARG A 17 19.78 0.11 -15.69
N ARG A 18 19.98 -0.93 -14.87
CA ARG A 18 20.50 -2.22 -15.36
C ARG A 18 19.51 -2.93 -16.29
N ILE A 19 18.22 -2.92 -15.97
CA ILE A 19 17.19 -3.48 -16.86
C ILE A 19 17.14 -2.65 -18.16
N ALA A 20 17.28 -1.32 -18.07
CA ALA A 20 17.28 -0.44 -19.22
C ALA A 20 18.43 -0.69 -20.19
N SER A 21 19.64 -1.01 -19.71
CA SER A 21 20.77 -1.31 -20.58
C SER A 21 20.55 -2.57 -21.42
N ILE A 22 19.92 -3.60 -20.83
CA ILE A 22 19.61 -4.87 -21.49
C ILE A 22 18.23 -4.89 -22.16
N ARG A 23 17.44 -3.80 -22.09
CA ARG A 23 16.04 -3.75 -22.52
C ARG A 23 15.83 -4.14 -23.98
N ARG A 24 16.83 -3.88 -24.84
CA ARG A 24 16.79 -4.20 -26.28
C ARG A 24 16.76 -5.70 -26.55
N TYR A 25 17.33 -6.51 -25.65
CA TYR A 25 17.43 -7.96 -25.78
C TYR A 25 16.30 -8.71 -25.04
N LEU A 26 15.46 -8.00 -24.29
CA LEU A 26 14.39 -8.60 -23.49
C LEU A 26 13.03 -8.55 -24.19
N THR A 27 12.30 -9.66 -24.13
CA THR A 27 10.87 -9.72 -24.46
C THR A 27 10.07 -8.88 -23.46
N HIS A 28 8.83 -8.54 -23.82
CA HIS A 28 7.95 -7.77 -22.94
C HIS A 28 7.68 -8.51 -21.62
N ASP A 29 7.28 -9.79 -21.70
CA ASP A 29 6.98 -10.62 -20.53
C ASP A 29 8.19 -10.79 -19.60
N ALA A 30 9.37 -11.08 -20.14
CA ALA A 30 10.59 -11.17 -19.33
C ALA A 30 10.91 -9.85 -18.62
N CYS A 31 10.68 -8.71 -19.28
CA CYS A 31 10.88 -7.40 -18.67
C CYS A 31 9.87 -7.13 -17.53
N VAL A 32 8.60 -7.51 -17.70
CA VAL A 32 7.59 -7.45 -16.64
C VAL A 32 8.06 -8.27 -15.43
N LYS A 33 8.47 -9.53 -15.65
CA LYS A 33 8.94 -10.43 -14.59
C LYS A 33 10.15 -9.86 -13.83
N LEU A 34 11.13 -9.30 -14.53
CA LEU A 34 12.29 -8.66 -13.90
C LEU A 34 11.92 -7.42 -13.08
N VAL A 35 10.99 -6.60 -13.58
CA VAL A 35 10.49 -5.44 -12.83
C VAL A 35 9.74 -5.89 -11.58
N VAL A 36 8.90 -6.92 -11.68
CA VAL A 36 8.17 -7.46 -10.53
C VAL A 36 9.12 -8.03 -9.48
N SER A 37 10.07 -8.87 -9.90
CA SER A 37 10.98 -9.54 -8.97
C SER A 37 12.00 -8.59 -8.32
N LEU A 38 12.47 -7.55 -9.02
CA LEU A 38 13.50 -6.66 -8.49
C LEU A 38 12.96 -5.36 -7.89
N ILE A 39 11.87 -4.82 -8.44
CA ILE A 39 11.35 -3.51 -8.04
C ILE A 39 10.13 -3.69 -7.15
N PHE A 40 9.12 -4.44 -7.59
CA PHE A 40 7.91 -4.57 -6.80
C PHE A 40 8.11 -5.36 -5.51
N SER A 41 8.94 -6.41 -5.50
CA SER A 41 9.35 -7.08 -4.26
C SER A 41 9.88 -6.11 -3.17
N ARG A 42 10.63 -5.09 -3.57
CA ARG A 42 11.17 -4.06 -2.66
C ARG A 42 10.15 -2.99 -2.30
N LEU A 43 9.28 -2.61 -3.24
CA LEU A 43 8.22 -1.63 -2.98
C LEU A 43 7.12 -2.20 -2.09
N ASP A 44 6.81 -3.49 -2.21
CA ASP A 44 5.77 -4.18 -1.45
C ASP A 44 6.29 -4.71 -0.10
N TYR A 45 7.60 -4.71 0.12
CA TYR A 45 8.20 -5.07 1.40
C TYR A 45 7.81 -4.04 2.46
N CYS A 46 7.06 -4.49 3.48
CA CYS A 46 6.60 -3.68 4.61
C CYS A 46 5.85 -2.39 4.19
N ASN A 47 5.16 -2.40 3.05
CA ASN A 47 4.44 -1.24 2.55
C ASN A 47 3.28 -0.79 3.47
N SER A 48 2.73 -1.67 4.30
CA SER A 48 1.75 -1.34 5.33
C SER A 48 2.27 -0.31 6.34
N LEU A 49 3.58 -0.31 6.64
CA LEU A 49 4.22 0.66 7.54
C LEU A 49 4.31 2.07 6.94
N LEU A 50 4.08 2.20 5.63
CA LEU A 50 4.11 3.49 4.94
C LEU A 50 2.77 4.23 5.03
N ALA A 51 1.76 3.64 5.66
CA ALA A 51 0.46 4.25 5.84
C ALA A 51 0.55 5.51 6.72
N GLY A 52 -0.18 6.55 6.31
CA GLY A 52 -0.19 7.85 6.98
C GLY A 52 1.12 8.65 6.90
N LEU A 53 2.09 8.22 6.09
CA LEU A 53 3.27 9.04 5.76
C LEU A 53 2.90 10.26 4.89
N PRO A 54 3.68 11.34 4.92
CA PRO A 54 3.44 12.48 4.07
C PRO A 54 3.54 12.10 2.59
N ALA A 55 2.71 12.74 1.77
CA ALA A 55 2.65 12.49 0.33
C ALA A 55 4.01 12.68 -0.37
N SER A 56 4.88 13.54 0.15
CA SER A 56 6.23 13.77 -0.37
C SER A 56 7.10 12.51 -0.37
N SER A 57 7.02 11.69 0.69
CA SER A 57 7.77 10.44 0.81
C SER A 57 7.22 9.36 -0.14
N ILE A 58 5.88 9.28 -0.27
CA ILE A 58 5.20 8.31 -1.15
C ILE A 58 5.41 8.66 -2.63
N HIS A 59 5.46 9.95 -2.97
CA HIS A 59 5.66 10.42 -4.33
C HIS A 59 6.98 9.90 -4.94
N GLY A 60 8.03 9.77 -4.14
CA GLY A 60 9.30 9.16 -4.57
C GLY A 60 9.14 7.70 -5.03
N LEU A 61 8.36 6.91 -4.30
CA LEU A 61 8.05 5.52 -4.65
C LEU A 61 7.16 5.44 -5.89
N GLN A 62 6.18 6.35 -6.02
CA GLN A 62 5.34 6.44 -7.22
C GLN A 62 6.18 6.75 -8.46
N ARG A 63 7.20 7.61 -8.34
CA ARG A 63 8.12 7.90 -9.46
C ARG A 63 8.91 6.68 -9.91
N VAL A 64 9.30 5.80 -8.98
CA VAL A 64 9.96 4.51 -9.29
C VAL A 64 9.01 3.63 -10.09
N GLN A 65 7.77 3.45 -9.62
CA GLN A 65 6.75 2.66 -10.34
C GLN A 65 6.48 3.23 -11.75
N ASN A 66 6.36 4.56 -11.86
CA ASN A 66 6.11 5.23 -13.12
C ASN A 66 7.27 5.05 -14.11
N ALA A 67 8.51 5.09 -13.62
CA ALA A 67 9.69 4.82 -14.43
C ALA A 67 9.73 3.35 -14.88
N ALA A 68 9.36 2.42 -14.00
CA ALA A 68 9.27 1.00 -14.31
C ALA A 68 8.24 0.74 -15.41
N ALA A 69 7.02 1.28 -15.30
CA ALA A 69 5.97 1.09 -16.30
C ALA A 69 6.39 1.60 -17.69
N ARG A 70 7.04 2.78 -17.72
CA ARG A 70 7.58 3.34 -18.97
C ARG A 70 8.69 2.48 -19.56
N LEU A 71 9.56 1.91 -18.73
CA LEU A 71 10.63 1.02 -19.19
C LEU A 71 10.06 -0.26 -19.82
N THR A 72 9.05 -0.85 -19.18
CA THR A 72 8.41 -2.08 -19.62
C THR A 72 7.72 -1.88 -20.97
N LEU A 73 6.97 -0.78 -21.13
CA LEU A 73 6.22 -0.45 -22.34
C LEU A 73 7.01 0.37 -23.39
N ARG A 74 8.30 0.65 -23.14
CA ARG A 74 9.18 1.46 -24.02
C ARG A 74 8.58 2.83 -24.35
N LYS A 75 8.01 3.50 -23.35
CA LYS A 75 7.37 4.81 -23.48
C LYS A 75 8.31 5.95 -23.09
N LYS A 76 8.06 7.15 -23.62
CA LYS A 76 8.88 8.34 -23.34
C LYS A 76 8.64 8.81 -21.90
N LYS A 77 9.61 9.57 -21.37
CA LYS A 77 9.58 10.09 -19.98
C LYS A 77 8.32 10.92 -19.66
N ARG A 78 7.77 11.63 -20.66
CA ARG A 78 6.62 12.54 -20.50
C ARG A 78 5.29 11.89 -20.86
N ASP A 79 5.28 10.63 -21.28
CA ASP A 79 4.03 9.95 -21.65
C ASP A 79 3.10 9.82 -20.43
N HIS A 80 1.80 9.96 -20.70
CA HIS A 80 0.75 9.90 -19.69
C HIS A 80 0.76 8.55 -18.99
N ILE A 81 0.86 8.54 -17.67
CA ILE A 81 1.17 7.33 -16.89
C ILE A 81 -0.07 6.47 -16.60
N THR A 82 -1.22 7.10 -16.40
CA THR A 82 -2.47 6.41 -16.07
C THR A 82 -2.84 5.28 -17.04
N PRO A 83 -2.80 5.46 -18.38
CA PRO A 83 -3.11 4.37 -19.32
C PRO A 83 -2.05 3.26 -19.28
N LEU A 84 -0.79 3.58 -18.96
CA LEU A 84 0.29 2.60 -18.86
C LEU A 84 0.13 1.69 -17.64
N LEU A 85 -0.29 2.26 -16.51
CA LEU A 85 -0.59 1.48 -15.32
C LEU A 85 -1.80 0.57 -15.55
N ARG A 86 -2.84 1.07 -16.24
CA ARG A 86 -4.02 0.27 -16.59
C ARG A 86 -3.67 -0.89 -17.52
N SER A 87 -2.88 -0.66 -18.58
CA SER A 87 -2.50 -1.73 -19.51
C SER A 87 -1.64 -2.82 -18.86
N LEU A 88 -0.82 -2.45 -17.87
CA LEU A 88 -0.03 -3.40 -17.08
C LEU A 88 -0.80 -4.02 -15.90
N HIS A 89 -2.02 -3.58 -15.63
CA HIS A 89 -2.81 -3.95 -14.45
C HIS A 89 -2.08 -3.64 -13.13
N TRP A 90 -1.34 -2.53 -13.08
CA TRP A 90 -0.58 -2.12 -11.89
C TRP A 90 -1.31 -1.03 -11.11
N LEU A 91 -1.57 -1.30 -9.83
CA LEU A 91 -2.16 -0.33 -8.90
C LEU A 91 -1.14 0.75 -8.49
N PRO A 92 -1.53 2.04 -8.40
CA PRO A 92 -0.69 3.09 -7.82
C PRO A 92 -0.20 2.76 -6.40
N VAL A 93 0.99 3.23 -6.02
CA VAL A 93 1.62 2.89 -4.73
C VAL A 93 0.69 3.18 -3.55
N ASN A 94 0.00 4.33 -3.55
CA ASN A 94 -0.91 4.68 -2.46
C ASN A 94 -2.04 3.65 -2.31
N THR A 95 -2.67 3.26 -3.42
CA THR A 95 -3.74 2.24 -3.41
C THR A 95 -3.23 0.86 -2.99
N ARG A 96 -1.96 0.54 -3.27
CA ARG A 96 -1.35 -0.72 -2.82
C ARG A 96 -1.13 -0.76 -1.32
N ILE A 97 -0.74 0.37 -0.73
CA ILE A 97 -0.61 0.50 0.74
C ILE A 97 -1.99 0.27 1.38
N SER A 98 -3.02 0.95 0.88
CA SER A 98 -4.40 0.76 1.38
C SER A 98 -4.86 -0.68 1.22
N TYR A 99 -4.68 -1.28 0.04
CA TYR A 99 -5.06 -2.67 -0.22
C TYR A 99 -4.35 -3.65 0.72
N LYS A 100 -3.04 -3.46 0.98
CA LYS A 100 -2.30 -4.31 1.92
C LYS A 100 -2.82 -4.19 3.34
N LEU A 101 -3.10 -2.96 3.79
CA LEU A 101 -3.69 -2.73 5.11
C LEU A 101 -5.06 -3.39 5.24
N SER A 102 -5.95 -3.20 4.26
CA SER A 102 -7.27 -3.84 4.25
C SER A 102 -7.16 -5.36 4.27
N THR A 103 -6.22 -5.95 3.52
CA THR A 103 -5.97 -7.40 3.53
C THR A 103 -5.48 -7.88 4.90
N LEU A 104 -4.65 -7.09 5.59
CA LEU A 104 -4.20 -7.44 6.95
C LEU A 104 -5.35 -7.39 7.95
N VAL A 105 -6.18 -6.34 7.90
CA VAL A 105 -7.38 -6.22 8.75
C VAL A 105 -8.32 -7.39 8.51
N TYR A 106 -8.63 -7.70 7.25
CA TYR A 106 -9.48 -8.83 6.88
C TYR A 106 -8.94 -10.16 7.43
N LYS A 107 -7.62 -10.39 7.36
CA LYS A 107 -7.01 -11.61 7.92
C LYS A 107 -7.12 -11.69 9.44
N CYS A 108 -7.07 -10.55 10.13
CA CYS A 108 -7.24 -10.52 11.56
C CYS A 108 -8.70 -10.80 11.96
N LEU A 109 -9.67 -10.35 11.16
CA LEU A 109 -11.10 -10.61 11.40
C LEU A 109 -11.52 -12.07 11.13
N ASN A 110 -10.75 -12.81 10.33
CA ASN A 110 -11.04 -14.22 10.00
C ASN A 110 -10.04 -15.20 10.66
N ASP A 111 -9.48 -14.82 11.82
CA ASP A 111 -8.57 -15.66 12.63
C ASP A 111 -7.36 -16.25 11.88
N SER A 112 -6.98 -15.64 10.76
CA SER A 112 -5.93 -16.13 9.85
C SER A 112 -4.63 -15.32 9.99
N ALA A 113 -4.57 -14.40 10.94
CA ALA A 113 -3.40 -13.60 11.29
C ALA A 113 -2.78 -14.08 12.61
N PRO A 114 -1.53 -13.70 12.94
CA PRO A 114 -0.97 -13.95 14.26
C PRO A 114 -1.77 -13.28 15.39
N GLU A 115 -1.85 -13.94 16.54
CA GLU A 115 -2.63 -13.50 17.71
C GLU A 115 -2.30 -12.06 18.13
N TYR A 116 -1.03 -11.66 18.12
CA TYR A 116 -0.62 -10.30 18.49
C TYR A 116 -1.18 -9.20 17.57
N LEU A 117 -1.48 -9.51 16.30
CA LEU A 117 -2.14 -8.57 15.38
C LEU A 117 -3.65 -8.55 15.59
N GLN A 118 -4.24 -9.72 15.86
CA GLN A 118 -5.66 -9.83 16.16
C GLN A 118 -6.00 -9.06 17.43
N SER A 119 -5.21 -9.25 18.50
CA SER A 119 -5.36 -8.56 19.78
C SER A 119 -5.11 -7.05 19.71
N SER A 120 -4.59 -6.55 18.59
CA SER A 120 -4.42 -5.11 18.36
C SER A 120 -5.67 -4.46 17.75
N LEU A 121 -6.65 -5.25 17.28
CA LEU A 121 -7.88 -4.76 16.68
C LEU A 121 -9.04 -5.00 17.64
N ASP A 122 -9.58 -3.91 18.18
CA ASP A 122 -10.78 -3.99 19.02
C ASP A 122 -12.02 -3.86 18.13
N LEU A 123 -12.88 -4.88 18.16
CA LEU A 123 -14.23 -4.76 17.61
C LEU A 123 -15.00 -3.70 18.39
N TYR A 124 -15.76 -2.90 17.67
CA TYR A 124 -16.59 -1.87 18.29
C TYR A 124 -17.65 -2.54 19.18
N SER A 125 -17.51 -2.35 20.49
CA SER A 125 -18.52 -2.73 21.47
C SER A 125 -19.35 -1.49 21.79
N GLN A 126 -20.68 -1.57 21.66
CA GLN A 126 -21.56 -0.43 21.95
C GLN A 126 -21.37 0.06 23.40
N PRO A 127 -21.07 1.34 23.62
CA PRO A 127 -20.94 1.90 24.96
C PRO A 127 -22.27 2.26 25.64
N SER A 128 -23.41 2.18 24.94
CA SER A 128 -24.71 2.66 25.44
C SER A 128 -25.86 1.70 25.15
N ASP A 129 -26.84 1.63 26.06
CA ASP A 129 -28.05 0.80 25.98
C ASP A 129 -29.03 1.18 24.86
N ARG A 130 -28.70 2.19 24.04
CA ARG A 130 -29.55 2.64 22.93
C ARG A 130 -29.04 2.03 21.62
N PRO A 131 -29.88 1.28 20.86
CA PRO A 131 -29.46 0.72 19.59
C PRO A 131 -29.20 1.83 18.57
N LEU A 132 -27.93 2.02 18.21
CA LEU A 132 -27.52 2.92 17.15
C LEU A 132 -27.51 2.14 15.82
N ARG A 133 -27.82 2.79 14.70
CA ARG A 133 -27.72 2.16 13.36
C ARG A 133 -26.31 1.62 13.07
N SER A 134 -25.30 2.21 13.69
CA SER A 134 -23.89 1.78 13.63
C SER A 134 -23.59 0.46 14.36
N ALA A 135 -24.50 -0.02 15.20
CA ALA A 135 -24.34 -1.23 15.99
C ALA A 135 -24.81 -2.49 15.28
N ALA A 136 -25.55 -2.34 14.18
CA ALA A 136 -26.00 -3.47 13.37
C ALA A 136 -24.88 -4.06 12.50
N ASP A 137 -23.71 -3.41 12.41
CA ASP A 137 -22.56 -3.88 11.64
C ASP A 137 -21.59 -4.68 12.54
N PRO A 138 -21.54 -6.02 12.41
CA PRO A 138 -20.68 -6.87 13.22
C PRO A 138 -19.19 -6.74 12.90
N LEU A 139 -18.82 -6.08 11.79
CA LEU A 139 -17.44 -5.92 11.35
C LEU A 139 -16.87 -4.53 11.67
N ARG A 140 -17.61 -3.71 12.43
CA ARG A 140 -17.17 -2.38 12.80
C ARG A 140 -16.03 -2.44 13.82
N LEU A 141 -14.95 -1.71 13.54
CA LEU A 141 -13.77 -1.65 14.40
C LEU A 141 -13.74 -0.35 15.21
N HIS A 142 -13.33 -0.43 16.47
CA HIS A 142 -13.16 0.74 17.33
C HIS A 142 -11.94 1.54 16.87
N ILE A 143 -12.11 2.81 16.51
CA ILE A 143 -10.99 3.68 16.11
C ILE A 143 -10.38 4.29 17.39
N PRO A 144 -9.15 3.89 17.79
CA PRO A 144 -8.54 4.45 19.00
C PRO A 144 -8.24 5.94 18.81
N HIS A 145 -8.65 6.75 19.78
CA HIS A 145 -8.37 8.18 19.77
C HIS A 145 -6.90 8.45 20.09
N SER A 146 -6.09 8.78 19.09
CA SER A 146 -4.68 9.11 19.32
C SER A 146 -4.47 10.61 19.52
N LYS A 147 -3.82 11.01 20.63
CA LYS A 147 -3.41 12.41 20.88
C LYS A 147 -2.28 12.88 19.94
N LEU A 148 -1.53 11.95 19.35
CA LEU A 148 -0.41 12.21 18.44
C LEU A 148 -0.85 11.98 16.98
N ALA A 149 -1.06 13.08 16.25
CA ALA A 149 -1.43 13.07 14.84
C ALA A 149 -0.39 12.38 13.91
N SER A 150 0.86 12.23 14.37
CA SER A 150 1.95 11.65 13.58
C SER A 150 2.10 10.15 13.80
N ALA A 151 2.52 9.71 14.98
CA ALA A 151 2.82 8.30 15.24
C ALA A 151 1.57 7.49 15.60
N GLY A 152 0.65 8.07 16.37
CA GLY A 152 -0.55 7.38 16.84
C GLY A 152 -1.53 7.07 15.72
N GLN A 153 -1.81 8.05 14.84
CA GLN A 153 -2.70 7.85 13.70
C GLN A 153 -2.15 6.88 12.64
N ARG A 154 -0.83 6.66 12.63
CA ARG A 154 -0.14 5.71 11.73
C ARG A 154 -0.08 4.29 12.28
N ALA A 155 -0.44 4.07 13.54
CA ALA A 155 -0.44 2.75 14.13
C ALA A 155 -1.40 1.84 13.35
N PHE A 156 -1.06 0.55 13.28
CA PHE A 156 -1.84 -0.44 12.55
C PHE A 156 -3.35 -0.43 12.91
N PRO A 157 -3.76 -0.34 14.20
CA PRO A 157 -5.17 -0.28 14.55
C PRO A 157 -5.83 1.02 14.07
N SER A 158 -5.19 2.17 14.25
CA SER A 158 -5.74 3.45 13.80
C SER A 158 -5.88 3.53 12.28
N ALA A 159 -4.82 3.19 11.53
CA ALA A 159 -4.82 3.29 10.08
C ALA A 159 -5.69 2.20 9.42
N GLY A 160 -5.68 0.98 9.97
CA GLY A 160 -6.50 -0.14 9.52
C GLY A 160 -7.99 0.11 9.74
N ASN A 161 -8.38 0.56 10.94
CA ASN A 161 -9.79 0.74 11.30
C ASN A 161 -10.43 1.89 10.51
N VAL A 162 -9.70 2.99 10.29
CA VAL A 162 -10.16 4.10 9.45
C VAL A 162 -10.35 3.68 7.99
N LEU A 163 -9.46 2.83 7.45
CA LEU A 163 -9.62 2.32 6.08
C LEU A 163 -10.75 1.30 5.99
N CYS A 164 -10.93 0.46 7.02
CA CYS A 164 -12.02 -0.50 7.09
C CYS A 164 -13.38 0.23 7.08
N GLU A 165 -13.57 1.24 7.93
CA GLU A 165 -14.80 2.05 7.90
C GLU A 165 -15.01 2.72 6.53
N ARG A 166 -13.97 3.30 5.92
CA ARG A 166 -14.10 3.98 4.62
C ARG A 166 -14.36 3.04 3.43
N CYS A 167 -13.98 1.77 3.53
CA CYS A 167 -14.17 0.79 2.47
C CYS A 167 -15.42 -0.07 2.65
N PHE A 168 -15.79 -0.42 3.89
CA PHE A 168 -16.95 -1.27 4.19
C PHE A 168 -18.25 -0.49 4.41
N LEU A 169 -18.24 0.80 4.78
CA LEU A 169 -19.48 1.61 4.80
C LEU A 169 -20.02 1.98 3.40
N CYS A 170 -19.34 1.56 2.32
CA CYS A 170 -19.74 1.82 0.94
C CYS A 170 -20.27 0.57 0.21
N VAL A 171 -20.51 -0.54 0.92
CA VAL A 171 -21.18 -1.75 0.40
C VAL A 171 -22.46 -1.94 1.20
#